data_AF-A0A5M9K2W6-F1
#
_entry.id   AF-A0A5M9K2W6-F1
#
_cell.length_a   1.000
_cell.length_b   1.000
_cell.length_c   1.000
_cell.angle_alpha   90.00
_cell.angle_beta   90.00
_cell.angle_gamma   90.00
#
_symmetry.space_group_name_H-M   'P 1'
#
loop_
_entity.id
_entity.type
_entity.pdbx_description
1 polymer ?
#
loop_
_entity_poly.entity_id
_entity_poly.type
_entity_poly.pdbx_seq_one_letter_code
_entity_poly.pdbx_strand_id
1 'polypeptide(L)'
;MDIEGSEYAALDAFMDFYGERGGELPVGQVMIELHLVDDQHVDFARFVKWWERLEGFGMRPVWFESNLLAVTLGEGKTDPRCVEYVWVNVKDGRSVLLGE
;
A
#
# COMPACT_ATOMS: atom_id res chain seq x y z
N MET A 1 -4.30 4.90 5.54
CA MET A 1 -4.60 5.50 4.24
C MET A 1 -5.64 4.61 3.63
N ASP A 2 -6.84 5.12 3.57
CA ASP A 2 -8.00 4.51 2.96
C ASP A 2 -8.63 5.66 2.19
N ILE A 3 -8.63 5.54 0.87
CA ILE A 3 -9.11 6.57 -0.05
C ILE A 3 -9.98 5.94 -1.15
N GLU A 4 -10.72 4.90 -0.76
CA GLU A 4 -11.82 4.33 -1.55
C GLU A 4 -11.41 4.02 -3.00
N GLY A 5 -10.27 3.31 -3.17
CA GLY A 5 -9.77 2.87 -4.48
C GLY A 5 -8.69 3.76 -5.11
N SER A 6 -8.45 4.94 -4.54
CA SER A 6 -7.44 5.87 -5.08
C SER A 6 -6.02 5.60 -4.57
N GLU A 7 -5.79 4.56 -3.76
CA GLU A 7 -4.52 4.30 -3.06
C GLU A 7 -3.34 4.21 -4.01
N TYR A 8 -3.53 3.48 -5.11
CA TYR A 8 -2.49 3.25 -6.12
C TYR A 8 -2.07 4.54 -6.81
N ALA A 9 -3.03 5.37 -7.21
CA ALA A 9 -2.75 6.64 -7.88
C ALA A 9 -2.12 7.65 -6.92
N ALA A 10 -2.60 7.72 -5.68
CA ALA A 10 -2.03 8.61 -4.67
C ALA A 10 -0.59 8.23 -4.31
N LEU A 11 -0.31 6.94 -4.12
CA LEU A 11 1.04 6.47 -3.81
C LEU A 11 1.98 6.51 -5.00
N ASP A 12 1.48 6.33 -6.23
CA ASP A 12 2.28 6.58 -7.43
C ASP A 12 2.73 8.04 -7.49
N ALA A 13 1.81 8.99 -7.35
CA ALA A 13 2.14 10.41 -7.35
C ALA A 13 3.12 10.78 -6.21
N PHE A 14 2.94 10.17 -5.04
CA PHE A 14 3.84 10.35 -3.90
C PHE A 14 5.24 9.81 -4.19
N MET A 15 5.34 8.60 -4.72
CA MET A 15 6.62 7.98 -5.11
C MET A 15 7.29 8.73 -6.26
N ASP A 16 6.55 9.20 -7.26
CA ASP A 16 7.09 9.99 -8.37
C ASP A 16 7.72 11.30 -7.85
N PHE A 17 7.00 12.02 -6.99
CA PHE A 17 7.49 13.27 -6.43
C PHE A 17 8.82 13.12 -5.68
N TYR A 18 8.97 12.09 -4.84
CA TYR A 18 10.22 11.86 -4.09
C TYR A 18 11.31 11.18 -4.92
N GLY A 19 10.93 10.28 -5.84
CA GLY A 19 11.85 9.58 -6.74
C GLY A 19 12.60 10.53 -7.67
N GLU A 20 11.90 11.50 -8.28
CA GLU A 20 12.52 12.53 -9.13
C GLU A 20 13.55 13.40 -8.38
N ARG A 21 13.40 13.50 -7.06
CA ARG A 21 14.26 14.32 -6.18
C ARG A 21 15.38 13.51 -5.54
N GLY A 22 15.49 12.21 -5.86
CA GLY A 22 16.45 11.29 -5.24
C GLY A 22 16.26 11.14 -3.73
N GLY A 23 15.07 11.42 -3.22
CA GLY A 23 14.76 11.45 -1.80
C GLY A 23 14.12 10.16 -1.29
N GLU A 24 14.15 9.99 0.03
CA GLU A 24 13.38 8.97 0.75
C GLU A 24 11.91 9.39 0.88
N LEU A 25 11.01 8.42 1.01
CA LEU A 25 9.64 8.73 1.40
C LEU A 25 9.63 9.25 2.85
N PRO A 26 9.01 10.40 3.15
CA PRO A 26 9.06 11.05 4.47
C PRO A 26 8.10 10.39 5.47
N VAL A 27 7.88 9.09 5.37
CA VAL A 27 6.97 8.30 6.21
C VAL A 27 7.72 7.11 6.79
N GLY A 28 7.73 6.99 8.12
CA GLY A 28 8.35 5.86 8.82
C GLY A 28 7.46 4.62 8.87
N GLN A 29 6.14 4.83 8.92
CA GLN A 29 5.12 3.78 8.90
C GLN A 29 3.86 4.30 8.24
N VAL A 30 3.17 3.44 7.48
CA VAL A 30 1.83 3.71 6.96
C VAL A 30 0.99 2.45 7.00
N MET A 31 -0.27 2.57 7.41
CA MET A 31 -1.28 1.53 7.21
C MET A 31 -2.08 1.89 5.96
N ILE A 32 -2.34 0.93 5.07
CA ILE A 32 -3.04 1.15 3.80
C ILE A 32 -4.16 0.11 3.67
N GLU A 33 -5.39 0.53 3.41
CA GLU A 33 -6.44 -0.37 2.93
C GLU A 33 -6.36 -0.47 1.41
N LEU A 34 -6.07 -1.66 0.89
CA LEU A 34 -5.98 -1.90 -0.54
C LEU A 34 -7.34 -2.37 -1.05
N HIS A 35 -7.95 -1.53 -1.88
CA HIS A 35 -9.17 -1.86 -2.60
C HIS A 35 -8.86 -2.74 -3.81
N LEU A 36 -9.45 -3.94 -3.82
CA LEU A 36 -9.33 -4.98 -4.85
C LEU A 36 -10.73 -5.25 -5.46
N VAL A 37 -11.45 -4.18 -5.79
CA VAL A 37 -12.87 -4.23 -6.12
C VAL A 37 -13.15 -4.70 -7.55
N ASP A 38 -12.24 -4.49 -8.49
CA ASP A 38 -12.30 -5.06 -9.85
C ASP A 38 -10.91 -5.06 -10.53
N ASP A 39 -10.77 -5.90 -11.57
CA ASP A 39 -9.57 -5.96 -12.41
C ASP A 39 -9.41 -4.73 -13.33
N GLN A 40 -10.40 -3.81 -13.37
CA GLN A 40 -10.36 -2.63 -14.22
C GLN A 40 -9.44 -1.55 -13.64
N HIS A 41 -9.38 -1.44 -12.31
CA HIS A 41 -8.56 -0.45 -11.63
C HIS A 41 -7.15 -0.97 -11.34
N VAL A 42 -7.02 -2.25 -10.95
CA VAL A 42 -5.71 -2.88 -10.69
C VAL A 42 -5.74 -4.36 -11.08
N ASP A 43 -5.03 -4.71 -12.13
CA ASP A 43 -4.70 -6.10 -12.43
C ASP A 43 -3.44 -6.57 -11.66
N PHE A 44 -3.19 -7.88 -11.66
CA PHE A 44 -2.04 -8.46 -10.96
C PHE A 44 -0.69 -7.89 -11.43
N ALA A 45 -0.53 -7.62 -12.73
CA ALA A 45 0.73 -7.12 -13.26
C ALA A 45 1.00 -5.67 -12.80
N ARG A 46 -0.04 -4.83 -12.75
CA ARG A 46 0.00 -3.48 -12.19
C ARG A 46 0.28 -3.51 -10.70
N PHE A 47 -0.39 -4.40 -9.97
CA PHE A 47 -0.20 -4.59 -8.53
C PHE A 47 1.25 -4.94 -8.19
N VAL A 48 1.82 -5.95 -8.86
CA VAL A 48 3.21 -6.39 -8.61
C VAL A 48 4.20 -5.24 -8.84
N LYS A 49 4.07 -4.52 -9.96
CA LYS A 49 4.94 -3.37 -10.23
C LYS A 49 4.82 -2.28 -9.17
N TRP A 50 3.60 -1.97 -8.75
CA TRP A 50 3.35 -0.97 -7.71
C TRP A 50 3.95 -1.41 -6.36
N TRP A 51 3.83 -2.69 -6.02
CA TRP A 51 4.41 -3.29 -4.82
C TRP A 51 5.94 -3.20 -4.83
N GLU A 52 6.58 -3.62 -5.92
CA GLU A 52 8.04 -3.55 -6.10
C GLU A 52 8.55 -2.11 -6.01
N ARG A 53 7.78 -1.12 -6.50
CA ARG A 53 8.12 0.30 -6.37
C ARG A 53 8.15 0.73 -4.90
N LEU A 54 7.12 0.41 -4.12
CA LEU A 54 7.10 0.68 -2.68
C LEU A 54 8.32 0.05 -1.99
N GLU A 55 8.63 -1.19 -2.34
CA GLU A 55 9.80 -1.89 -1.81
C GLU A 55 11.13 -1.21 -2.18
N GLY A 56 11.22 -0.65 -3.40
CA GLY A 56 12.35 0.16 -3.86
C GLY A 56 12.61 1.39 -2.98
N PHE A 57 11.54 2.04 -2.51
CA PHE A 57 11.60 3.14 -1.54
C PHE A 57 11.87 2.70 -0.09
N GLY A 58 11.98 1.39 0.18
CA GLY A 58 12.27 0.87 1.51
C GLY A 58 11.02 0.49 2.31
N MET A 59 9.83 0.58 1.74
CA MET A 59 8.62 0.13 2.42
C MET A 59 8.63 -1.40 2.52
N ARG A 60 8.35 -1.93 3.70
CA ARG A 60 8.23 -3.37 3.95
C ARG A 60 6.89 -3.66 4.62
N PRO A 61 6.10 -4.61 4.10
CA PRO A 61 4.87 -5.03 4.74
C PRO A 61 5.24 -5.84 5.99
N VAL A 62 4.65 -5.50 7.13
CA VAL A 62 4.93 -6.15 8.42
C VAL A 62 3.70 -6.79 9.05
N TRP A 63 2.51 -6.40 8.59
CA TRP A 63 1.24 -6.98 9.03
C TRP A 63 0.19 -6.84 7.92
N PHE A 64 -0.78 -7.75 7.91
CA PHE A 64 -2.00 -7.57 7.14
C PHE A 64 -3.23 -8.15 7.84
N GLU A 65 -4.39 -7.59 7.55
CA GLU A 65 -5.71 -8.08 7.93
C GLU A 65 -6.60 -8.07 6.69
N SER A 66 -7.46 -9.07 6.52
CA SER A 66 -8.43 -9.09 5.41
C SER A 66 -9.74 -8.43 5.85
N ASN A 67 -10.25 -7.51 5.04
CA ASN A 67 -11.52 -6.87 5.30
C ASN A 67 -12.68 -7.79 4.89
N LEU A 68 -13.45 -8.26 5.88
CA LEU A 68 -14.59 -9.17 5.68
C LEU A 68 -15.94 -8.44 5.59
N LEU A 69 -15.95 -7.10 5.60
CA LEU A 69 -17.17 -6.32 5.55
C LEU A 69 -17.98 -6.61 4.28
N ALA A 70 -17.31 -6.69 3.14
CA ALA A 70 -17.94 -7.01 1.86
C ALA A 70 -18.62 -8.39 1.87
N VAL A 71 -18.02 -9.38 2.54
CA VAL A 71 -18.54 -10.75 2.64
C VAL A 71 -19.71 -10.83 3.63
N THR A 72 -19.66 -10.04 4.71
CA THR A 72 -20.65 -10.09 5.79
C THR A 72 -21.90 -9.26 5.52
N LEU A 73 -21.77 -8.13 4.80
CA LEU A 73 -22.89 -7.22 4.50
C LEU A 73 -23.38 -7.29 3.05
N GLY A 74 -22.58 -7.82 2.12
CA GLY A 74 -22.92 -7.84 0.70
C GLY A 74 -23.74 -9.07 0.31
N GLU A 75 -25.02 -8.90 -0.04
CA GLU A 75 -25.79 -9.99 -0.65
C GLU A 75 -25.10 -10.49 -1.93
N GLY A 76 -24.78 -11.78 -1.97
CA GLY A 76 -24.11 -12.42 -3.11
C GLY A 76 -22.61 -12.14 -3.25
N LYS A 77 -22.00 -11.33 -2.37
CA LYS A 77 -20.54 -11.15 -2.33
C LYS A 77 -19.92 -12.30 -1.54
N THR A 78 -18.97 -13.00 -2.15
CA THR A 78 -18.36 -14.21 -1.55
C THR A 78 -16.86 -14.07 -1.31
N ASP A 79 -16.26 -13.00 -1.82
CA ASP A 79 -14.83 -12.74 -1.77
C ASP A 79 -14.51 -11.42 -1.02
N PRO A 80 -13.47 -11.40 -0.16
CA PRO A 80 -12.95 -10.16 0.41
C PRO A 80 -12.50 -9.21 -0.72
N ARG A 81 -12.89 -7.94 -0.61
CA ARG A 81 -12.59 -6.91 -1.62
C ARG A 81 -11.59 -5.86 -1.14
N CYS A 82 -11.27 -5.85 0.14
CA CYS A 82 -10.29 -4.95 0.72
C CYS A 82 -9.35 -5.72 1.66
N VAL A 83 -8.14 -5.20 1.85
CA VAL A 83 -7.13 -5.76 2.76
C VAL A 83 -6.29 -4.65 3.34
N GLU A 84 -6.16 -4.61 4.66
CA GLU A 84 -5.40 -3.62 5.39
C GLU A 84 -3.97 -4.12 5.58
N TYR A 85 -2.98 -3.39 5.07
CA TYR A 85 -1.56 -3.67 5.28
C TYR A 85 -0.90 -2.61 6.13
N VAL A 86 -0.05 -3.02 7.06
CA VAL A 86 0.91 -2.13 7.73
C VAL A 86 2.25 -2.23 7.04
N TRP A 87 2.80 -1.08 6.67
CA TRP A 87 4.10 -0.94 6.03
C TRP A 87 5.02 -0.08 6.89
N VAL A 88 6.28 -0.49 6.96
CA VAL A 88 7.35 0.22 7.68
C VAL A 88 8.45 0.58 6.69
N ASN A 89 8.96 1.80 6.77
CA ASN A 89 10.06 2.27 5.95
C ASN A 89 11.40 1.93 6.60
N VAL A 90 12.12 0.99 6.01
CA VAL A 90 13.46 0.59 6.49
C VAL A 90 14.57 1.50 5.97
N LYS A 91 14.25 2.46 5.10
CA LYS A 91 15.21 3.44 4.57
C LYS A 91 15.00 4.84 5.13
N ASP A 92 14.01 5.09 6.00
CA ASP A 92 13.87 6.41 6.65
C ASP A 92 15.12 6.68 7.51
N GLY A 93 15.88 7.72 7.19
CA GLY A 93 17.07 8.12 7.94
C GLY A 93 16.82 8.46 9.41
N ARG A 94 15.56 8.59 9.84
CA ARG A 94 15.14 8.77 11.25
C ARG A 94 14.63 7.48 11.90
N SER A 95 14.71 6.35 11.20
CA SER A 95 14.23 5.07 11.70
C SER A 95 15.04 4.61 12.92
N VAL A 96 14.33 4.34 14.02
CA VAL A 96 14.94 3.77 15.25
C VAL A 96 15.00 2.24 15.21
N LEU A 97 14.38 1.60 14.21
CA LEU A 97 14.30 0.15 14.10
C LEU A 97 15.63 -0.49 13.67
N LEU A 98 16.44 0.27 12.91
CA LEU A 98 17.74 -0.16 12.41
C LEU A 98 18.90 0.47 13.17
N GLY A 99 18.65 1.00 14.37
CA GLY A 99 19.59 1.84 15.13
C GLY A 99 21.05 1.41 14.99
N GLU A 100 21.89 2.34 14.55
CA GLU A 100 23.33 2.32 14.81
C GLU A 100 23.61 2.84 16.22
#